data_AF-A0A1I4Q4V3-F1
#
_entry.id   AF-A0A1I4Q4V3-F1
#
_cell.length_a   1.000
_cell.length_b   1.000
_cell.length_c   1.000
_cell.angle_alpha   90.00
_cell.angle_beta   90.00
_cell.angle_gamma   90.00
#
_symmetry.space_group_name_H-M   'P 1'
#
loop_
_entity.id
_entity.type
_entity.pdbx_description
1 polymer ?
#
loop_
_entity_poly.entity_id
_entity_poly.type
_entity_poly.pdbx_seq_one_letter_code
_entity_poly.pdbx_strand_id
1 'polypeptide(L)'
;MRKIKNIQIIRLIKIIQFGLYFMSLFLFAKSRYKVALLPLSGGTILEVQLPRKYGWGFVKNKENVFLSSKKTWVEPMVALIVLVFLVGLACYFL
;
A
#
# COMPACT_ATOMS: atom_id res chain seq x y z
N MET A 1 -2.69 -17.13 -13.16
CA MET A 1 -1.51 -16.56 -12.45
C MET A 1 -1.25 -17.32 -11.16
N ARG A 2 -0.02 -17.77 -10.92
CA ARG A 2 0.37 -18.47 -9.69
C ARG A 2 0.45 -17.43 -8.57
N LYS A 3 -0.38 -17.57 -7.53
CA LYS A 3 -0.33 -16.67 -6.37
C LYS A 3 0.94 -16.92 -5.56
N ILE A 4 1.54 -15.83 -5.07
CA ILE A 4 2.73 -15.89 -4.23
C ILE A 4 2.36 -16.50 -2.88
N LYS A 5 3.13 -17.50 -2.45
CA LYS A 5 2.90 -18.23 -1.18
C LYS A 5 3.87 -17.86 -0.07
N ASN A 6 5.04 -17.31 -0.40
CA ASN A 6 6.04 -16.95 0.59
C ASN A 6 5.68 -15.63 1.28
N ILE A 7 5.54 -15.67 2.61
CA ILE A 7 5.18 -14.51 3.45
C ILE A 7 6.22 -13.38 3.38
N GLN A 8 7.51 -13.70 3.21
CA GLN A 8 8.56 -12.69 3.09
C GLN A 8 8.43 -11.89 1.79
N ILE A 9 8.08 -12.57 0.70
CA ILE A 9 7.84 -11.92 -0.60
C ILE A 9 6.57 -11.06 -0.53
N ILE A 10 5.53 -11.55 0.15
CA ILE A 10 4.30 -10.76 0.38
C ILE A 10 4.59 -9.48 1.16
N ARG A 11 5.45 -9.54 2.20
CA ARG A 11 5.92 -8.35 2.94
C ARG A 11 6.64 -7.37 2.03
N LEU A 12 7.57 -7.86 1.22
CA LEU A 12 8.33 -7.02 0.30
C LEU A 12 7.41 -6.31 -0.70
N ILE A 13 6.46 -7.04 -1.29
CA ILE A 13 5.48 -6.47 -2.22
C ILE A 13 4.65 -5.40 -1.54
N LYS A 14 4.17 -5.64 -0.31
CA LYS A 14 3.42 -4.63 0.44
C LYS A 14 4.23 -3.35 0.71
N ILE A 15 5.52 -3.47 1.02
CA ILE A 15 6.41 -2.31 1.21
C ILE A 15 6.57 -1.54 -0.10
N ILE A 16 6.78 -2.24 -1.21
CA ILE A 16 6.90 -1.62 -2.54
C ILE A 16 5.58 -0.91 -2.92
N GLN A 17 4.43 -1.56 -2.71
CA GLN A 17 3.12 -0.95 -2.93
C GLN A 17 2.94 0.31 -2.08
N PHE A 18 3.32 0.27 -0.81
CA PHE A 18 3.26 1.43 0.09
C PHE A 18 4.07 2.61 -0.47
N GLY A 19 5.31 2.37 -0.91
CA GLY A 19 6.15 3.39 -1.54
C GLY A 19 5.55 3.95 -2.84
N LEU A 20 4.94 3.10 -3.67
CA LEU A 20 4.26 3.53 -4.90
C LEU A 20 3.02 4.39 -4.59
N TYR A 21 2.22 4.02 -3.60
CA TYR A 21 1.08 4.83 -3.18
C TYR A 21 1.52 6.18 -2.60
N PHE A 22 2.60 6.21 -1.83
CA PHE A 22 3.21 7.45 -1.33
C PHE A 22 3.63 8.35 -2.49
N MET A 23 4.39 7.81 -3.46
CA MET A 23 4.84 8.56 -4.62
C MET A 23 3.68 9.09 -5.45
N SER A 24 2.63 8.29 -5.64
CA SER A 24 1.43 8.70 -6.37
C SER A 24 0.72 9.86 -5.67
N LEU A 25 0.45 9.75 -4.36
CA LEU A 25 -0.21 10.80 -3.59
C LEU A 25 0.62 12.09 -3.54
N PHE A 26 1.93 11.98 -3.38
CA PHE A 26 2.84 13.13 -3.44
C PHE A 26 2.79 13.84 -4.80
N LEU A 27 2.84 13.09 -5.90
CA LEU A 27 2.72 13.65 -7.26
C LEU A 27 1.33 14.27 -7.50
N PHE A 28 0.28 13.68 -6.96
CA PHE A 28 -1.08 14.24 -6.97
C PHE A 28 -1.12 15.58 -6.24
N ALA A 29 -0.55 15.67 -5.04
CA ALA A 29 -0.51 16.89 -4.25
C ALA A 29 0.29 18.02 -4.94
N LYS A 30 1.29 17.68 -5.78
CA LYS A 30 2.02 18.62 -6.64
C LYS A 30 1.34 18.87 -8.00
N SER A 31 0.07 18.54 -8.17
CA SER A 31 -0.73 18.75 -9.39
C SER A 31 -0.20 18.03 -10.65
N ARG A 32 0.63 16.98 -10.51
CA ARG A 32 1.17 16.17 -11.62
C ARG A 32 0.34 14.90 -11.85
N TYR A 33 -0.98 15.05 -11.92
CA TYR A 33 -1.97 13.96 -11.98
C TYR A 33 -1.69 12.91 -13.08
N LYS A 34 -1.25 13.32 -14.28
CA LYS A 34 -0.94 12.38 -15.38
C LYS A 34 0.20 11.43 -15.03
N VAL A 35 1.22 11.93 -14.33
CA VAL A 35 2.40 11.14 -13.93
C VAL A 35 2.10 10.33 -12.67
N ALA A 36 1.22 10.83 -11.80
CA ALA A 36 0.80 10.15 -10.58
C ALA A 36 0.03 8.84 -10.83
N LEU A 37 -0.59 8.69 -12.01
CA LEU A 37 -1.26 7.46 -12.44
C LEU A 37 -0.31 6.28 -12.63
N LEU A 38 0.95 6.51 -13.02
CA LEU A 38 1.94 5.46 -13.21
C LEU A 38 2.25 4.67 -11.93
N PRO A 39 2.66 5.31 -10.81
CA PRO A 39 2.89 4.59 -9.57
C PRO A 39 1.59 4.00 -8.99
N LEU A 40 0.44 4.66 -9.19
CA LEU A 40 -0.85 4.13 -8.72
C LEU A 40 -1.21 2.81 -9.43
N SER A 41 -1.13 2.80 -10.76
CA SER A 41 -1.36 1.59 -11.56
C SER A 41 -0.36 0.49 -11.22
N GLY A 42 0.93 0.82 -11.06
CA GLY A 42 1.95 -0.12 -10.60
C GLY A 42 1.61 -0.77 -9.25
N GLY A 43 1.14 0.03 -8.28
CA GLY A 43 0.67 -0.46 -6.99
C GLY A 43 -0.51 -1.43 -7.11
N THR A 44 -1.49 -1.10 -7.97
CA THR A 44 -2.65 -1.99 -8.21
C THR A 44 -2.29 -3.28 -8.95
N ILE A 45 -1.32 -3.27 -9.86
CA ILE A 45 -0.87 -4.50 -10.55
C ILE A 45 -0.21 -5.46 -9.56
N LEU A 46 0.59 -4.93 -8.63
CA LEU A 46 1.19 -5.73 -7.56
C LEU A 46 0.13 -6.35 -6.63
N GLU A 47 -0.98 -5.64 -6.40
CA GLU A 47 -2.12 -6.10 -5.59
C GLU A 47 -2.73 -7.38 -6.17
N VAL A 48 -2.83 -7.47 -7.50
CA VAL A 48 -3.43 -8.60 -8.22
C VAL A 48 -2.63 -9.90 -8.02
N GLN A 49 -1.32 -9.79 -7.82
CA GLN A 49 -0.42 -10.94 -7.62
C GLN A 49 -0.50 -11.50 -6.18
N LEU A 50 -0.97 -10.69 -5.23
CA LEU A 50 -1.12 -11.09 -3.84
C LEU A 50 -2.33 -12.00 -3.62
N PRO A 51 -2.25 -12.99 -2.72
CA PRO A 51 -3.44 -13.67 -2.23
C PRO A 51 -4.42 -12.67 -1.61
N ARG A 52 -5.72 -12.78 -1.90
CA ARG A 52 -6.78 -11.87 -1.39
C ARG A 52 -6.73 -11.68 0.13
N LYS A 53 -6.34 -12.72 0.87
CA LYS A 53 -6.18 -12.66 2.34
C LYS A 53 -5.07 -11.71 2.80
N TYR A 54 -4.10 -11.39 1.95
CA TYR A 54 -2.98 -10.49 2.25
C TYR A 54 -3.05 -9.16 1.49
N GLY A 55 -4.10 -8.87 0.73
CA GLY A 55 -4.22 -7.57 0.04
C GLY A 55 -4.52 -6.40 1.00
N TRP A 56 -4.36 -5.17 0.53
CA TRP A 56 -4.75 -3.91 1.19
C TRP A 56 -6.26 -3.65 1.10
N GLY A 57 -6.85 -3.07 2.16
CA GLY A 57 -8.30 -2.77 2.28
C GLY A 57 -9.01 -3.46 3.46
N PHE A 58 -10.27 -3.10 3.70
CA PHE A 58 -11.02 -3.43 4.94
C PHE A 58 -12.02 -4.58 4.76
N VAL A 59 -11.63 -5.66 4.09
CA VAL A 59 -12.52 -6.81 3.83
C VAL A 59 -12.45 -7.82 4.98
N LYS A 60 -13.59 -8.45 5.33
CA LYS A 60 -13.62 -9.59 6.27
C LYS A 60 -12.73 -10.73 5.75
N ASN A 61 -12.04 -11.45 6.66
CA ASN A 61 -11.08 -12.54 6.38
C ASN A 61 -9.72 -12.12 5.78
N LYS A 62 -9.22 -10.93 6.14
CA LYS A 62 -7.83 -10.57 5.87
C LYS A 62 -6.90 -10.97 7.00
N GLU A 63 -5.71 -11.41 6.64
CA GLU A 63 -4.61 -11.69 7.55
C GLU A 63 -3.64 -10.51 7.56
N ASN A 64 -3.27 -10.08 8.75
CA ASN A 64 -2.18 -9.12 8.93
C ASN A 64 -0.85 -9.81 8.62
N VAL A 65 0.04 -9.09 7.94
CA VAL A 65 1.33 -9.62 7.48
C VAL A 65 2.47 -9.08 8.34
N PHE A 66 2.35 -7.83 8.81
CA PHE A 66 3.35 -7.14 9.62
C PHE A 66 3.03 -7.18 11.10
N LEU A 67 1.75 -7.06 11.45
CA LEU A 67 1.32 -6.99 12.86
C LEU A 67 0.71 -8.31 13.30
N SER A 68 1.14 -8.83 14.45
CA SER A 68 0.49 -9.99 15.10
C SER A 68 -0.78 -9.53 15.83
N SER A 69 -1.79 -9.12 15.06
CA SER A 69 -3.08 -8.69 15.59
C SER A 69 -4.21 -9.52 15.00
N LYS A 70 -5.16 -9.93 15.84
CA LYS A 70 -6.40 -10.59 15.41
C LYS A 70 -7.34 -9.63 14.67
N LYS A 71 -7.16 -8.31 14.83
CA LYS A 71 -7.99 -7.29 14.20
C LYS A 71 -7.46 -6.99 12.79
N THR A 72 -8.23 -7.40 11.78
CA THR A 72 -7.86 -7.35 10.35
C THR A 72 -7.77 -5.93 9.78
N TRP A 73 -8.31 -4.94 10.49
CA TRP A 73 -8.35 -3.52 10.10
C TRP A 73 -7.13 -2.73 10.57
N VAL A 74 -6.36 -3.26 11.53
CA VAL A 74 -5.30 -2.48 12.19
C VAL A 74 -4.18 -2.17 11.22
N GLU A 75 -3.69 -3.16 10.47
CA GLU A 75 -2.62 -2.96 9.50
C GLU A 75 -2.96 -1.96 8.39
N PRO A 76 -4.11 -2.05 7.68
CA PRO A 76 -4.46 -1.04 6.68
C PRO A 76 -4.69 0.35 7.29
N MET A 77 -5.20 0.45 8.52
CA MET A 77 -5.44 1.73 9.17
C MET A 77 -4.14 2.41 9.60
N VAL A 78 -3.20 1.66 10.18
CA VAL A 78 -1.85 2.15 10.50
C VAL A 78 -1.13 2.60 9.23
N ALA A 79 -1.17 1.79 8.16
CA ALA A 79 -0.57 2.16 6.88
C ALA A 79 -1.17 3.47 6.35
N LEU A 80 -2.50 3.63 6.40
CA LEU A 80 -3.16 4.85 5.92
C LEU A 80 -2.73 6.09 6.73
N ILE A 81 -2.68 5.98 8.06
CA ILE A 81 -2.21 7.07 8.94
C ILE A 81 -0.77 7.47 8.59
N VAL A 82 0.13 6.48 8.49
CA VAL A 82 1.54 6.72 8.14
C VAL A 82 1.66 7.35 6.75
N LEU A 83 0.87 6.88 5.78
CA LEU A 83 0.87 7.40 4.42
C LEU A 83 0.45 8.88 4.37
N VAL A 84 -0.65 9.23 5.02
CA VAL A 84 -1.14 10.62 5.07
C VAL A 84 -0.12 11.52 5.77
N PHE A 85 0.45 11.06 6.89
CA PHE A 85 1.47 11.81 7.62
C PHE A 85 2.71 12.07 6.77
N LEU A 86 3.22 11.05 6.08
CA LEU A 86 4.37 11.19 5.20
C LEU A 86 4.10 12.15 4.04
N VAL A 87 2.93 12.07 3.40
CA VAL A 87 2.57 12.96 2.28
C VAL A 87 2.45 14.40 2.78
N GLY A 88 1.78 14.63 3.90
CA GLY A 88 1.66 15.96 4.49
C GLY A 88 3.03 16.56 4.83
N LEU A 89 3.91 15.77 5.44
CA LEU A 89 5.27 16.19 5.76
C LEU A 89 6.09 16.47 4.49
N ALA A 90 6.03 15.60 3.49
CA ALA A 90 6.71 15.81 2.22
C ALA A 90 6.22 17.07 1.49
N CYS A 91 4.91 17.35 1.50
CA CYS A 91 4.35 18.57 0.91
C CYS A 91 4.67 19.85 1.69
N TYR A 92 4.91 19.75 2.99
CA TYR A 92 5.29 20.90 3.81
C TYR A 92 6.77 21.30 3.60
N PHE A 93 7.66 20.32 3.42
CA PHE A 93 9.10 20.56 3.29
C PHE A 93 9.62 20.71 1.85
N LEU A 94 8.92 20.16 0.84
CA LEU A 94 9.27 20.23 -0.60
C LEU A 94 8.25 21.01 -1.39
#